data_AF-A0A0K2TYM4-F1
#
_entry.id   AF-A0A0K2TYM4-F1
#
_cell.length_a   1.000
_cell.length_b   1.000
_cell.length_c   1.000
_cell.angle_alpha   90.00
_cell.angle_beta   90.00
_cell.angle_gamma   90.00
#
_symmetry.space_group_name_H-M   'P 1'
#
loop_
_entity.id
_entity.type
_entity.pdbx_description
1 polymer ?
#
loop_
_entity_poly.entity_id
_entity_poly.type
_entity_poly.pdbx_seq_one_letter_code
_entity_poly.pdbx_strand_id
1 'polypeptide(L)'
;MNLQSSEENPGCKENRTDPEEIEGLERCYALDTAALMGGNEYLVFEIIDKLTQCTYNKEESLALKWALSKLWTDEEGTNEFLKTCDLNQGHLLDFFTPQMKESLPRIVATGLLFSGRYDDTKVYQNIDDPNNNVIALNMMHHNFESPIGKTMNGTLCNQIALLYFSPPEDHNLAQLSPRKERRNQARRISESLALEKEMLSLINVFAIFPIP
;
A
#
# COMPACT_ATOMS: atom_id res chain seq x y z
N MET A 1 -27.61 53.73 0.04
CA MET A 1 -28.23 52.67 -0.80
C MET A 1 -27.07 52.01 -1.53
N ASN A 2 -26.47 50.93 -1.02
CA ASN A 2 -26.89 49.51 -1.16
C ASN A 2 -27.27 49.20 -2.61
N LEU A 3 -26.67 48.27 -3.35
CA LEU A 3 -25.97 47.03 -3.00
C LEU A 3 -24.85 46.70 -4.01
N GLN A 4 -23.74 46.17 -3.48
CA GLN A 4 -22.81 45.28 -4.18
C GLN A 4 -23.51 43.92 -4.38
N SER A 5 -23.42 43.35 -5.58
CA SER A 5 -23.70 41.94 -5.85
C SER A 5 -22.39 41.26 -6.23
N SER A 6 -21.67 40.80 -5.22
CA SER A 6 -20.58 39.84 -5.34
C SER A 6 -21.23 38.47 -5.55
N GLU A 7 -21.02 37.87 -6.72
CA GLU A 7 -21.29 36.45 -6.93
C GLU A 7 -20.24 35.66 -6.16
N GLU A 8 -20.65 35.09 -5.03
CA GLU A 8 -19.89 34.08 -4.31
C GLU A 8 -19.92 32.77 -5.10
N ASN A 9 -18.78 32.40 -5.68
CA ASN A 9 -18.53 31.04 -6.15
C ASN A 9 -18.72 30.08 -4.97
N PRO A 10 -19.54 29.01 -5.08
CA PRO A 10 -19.59 27.97 -4.08
C PRO A 10 -18.30 27.17 -4.24
N GLY A 11 -17.31 27.46 -3.38
CA GLY A 11 -16.13 26.63 -3.24
C GLY A 11 -16.57 25.21 -2.95
N CYS A 12 -16.28 24.29 -3.88
CA CYS A 12 -16.23 22.86 -3.61
C CYS A 12 -15.25 22.68 -2.45
N LYS A 13 -15.79 22.59 -1.23
CA LYS A 13 -15.05 22.03 -0.10
C LYS A 13 -14.88 20.55 -0.46
N GLU A 14 -13.74 20.21 -1.03
CA GLU A 14 -13.25 18.83 -1.01
C GLU A 14 -13.18 18.47 0.48
N ASN A 15 -14.14 17.68 0.94
CA ASN A 15 -14.06 17.03 2.24
C ASN A 15 -12.82 16.14 2.16
N ARG A 16 -11.69 16.62 2.70
CA ARG A 16 -10.46 15.84 2.80
C ARG A 16 -10.66 14.81 3.90
N THR A 17 -11.39 13.74 3.63
CA THR A 17 -11.61 12.66 4.59
C THR A 17 -10.26 12.05 4.95
N ASP A 18 -9.94 11.97 6.24
CA ASP A 18 -8.66 11.42 6.71
C ASP A 18 -8.64 9.90 6.54
N PRO A 19 -7.48 9.29 6.24
CA PRO A 19 -7.38 7.83 6.16
C PRO A 19 -7.85 7.21 7.48
N GLU A 20 -8.70 6.18 7.39
CA GLU A 20 -9.12 5.41 8.55
C GLU A 20 -8.10 4.31 8.82
N GLU A 21 -7.56 4.24 10.04
CA GLU A 21 -6.69 3.14 10.44
C GLU A 21 -7.56 1.90 10.68
N ILE A 22 -7.28 0.82 9.93
CA ILE A 22 -8.00 -0.44 10.04
C ILE A 22 -7.47 -1.17 11.29
N GLU A 23 -8.39 -1.56 12.16
CA GLU A 23 -8.09 -2.33 13.38
C GLU A 23 -8.71 -3.73 13.35
N GLY A 24 -8.33 -4.56 14.32
CA GLY A 24 -8.97 -5.86 14.54
C GLY A 24 -8.70 -6.89 13.44
N LEU A 25 -9.76 -7.59 13.01
CA LEU A 25 -9.67 -8.77 12.17
C LEU A 25 -9.18 -8.47 10.76
N GLU A 26 -9.65 -7.36 10.16
CA GLU A 26 -9.26 -6.93 8.82
C GLU A 26 -7.77 -6.58 8.77
N ARG A 27 -7.27 -5.89 9.80
CA ARG A 27 -5.82 -5.65 9.98
C ARG A 27 -5.05 -6.97 10.03
N CYS A 28 -5.51 -7.95 10.82
CA CYS A 28 -4.85 -9.26 10.88
C CYS A 28 -4.80 -9.94 9.51
N TYR A 29 -5.89 -9.93 8.75
CA TYR A 29 -5.92 -10.53 7.40
C TYR A 29 -4.97 -9.83 6.42
N ALA A 30 -4.94 -8.49 6.43
CA ALA A 30 -4.03 -7.73 5.60
C ALA A 30 -2.56 -8.05 5.91
N LEU A 31 -2.21 -8.09 7.21
CA LEU A 31 -0.83 -8.38 7.63
C LEU A 31 -0.43 -9.84 7.46
N ASP A 32 -1.34 -10.80 7.65
CA ASP A 32 -1.07 -12.22 7.38
C ASP A 32 -0.86 -12.46 5.88
N THR A 33 -1.68 -11.82 5.04
CA THR A 33 -1.51 -11.88 3.58
C THR A 33 -0.21 -11.22 3.14
N ALA A 34 0.11 -10.06 3.70
CA ALA A 34 1.39 -9.40 3.50
C ALA A 34 2.55 -10.31 3.91
N ALA A 35 2.48 -10.97 5.06
CA ALA A 35 3.51 -11.89 5.52
C ALA A 35 3.70 -13.10 4.59
N LEU A 36 2.60 -13.65 4.04
CA LEU A 36 2.68 -14.70 3.02
C LEU A 36 3.38 -14.22 1.75
N MET A 37 3.04 -13.02 1.27
CA MET A 37 3.72 -12.38 0.14
C MET A 37 5.22 -12.16 0.42
N GLY A 38 5.55 -11.65 1.61
CA GLY A 38 6.92 -11.41 2.06
C GLY A 38 7.75 -12.68 2.26
N GLY A 39 7.10 -13.83 2.49
CA GLY A 39 7.75 -15.14 2.53
C GLY A 39 8.33 -15.59 1.19
N ASN A 40 8.03 -14.89 0.09
CA ASN A 40 8.51 -15.19 -1.24
C ASN A 40 9.13 -13.95 -1.89
N GLU A 41 10.43 -13.73 -1.67
CA GLU A 41 11.18 -12.61 -2.26
C GLU A 41 11.10 -12.59 -3.80
N TYR A 42 11.07 -13.75 -4.45
CA TYR A 42 10.93 -13.82 -5.90
C TYR A 42 9.57 -13.31 -6.39
N LEU A 43 8.49 -13.61 -5.66
CA LEU A 43 7.17 -13.05 -5.96
C LEU A 43 7.18 -11.52 -5.82
N VAL A 44 7.79 -10.99 -4.76
CA VAL A 44 7.91 -9.54 -4.55
C VAL A 44 8.72 -8.90 -5.69
N PHE A 45 9.81 -9.54 -6.12
CA PHE A 45 10.58 -9.11 -7.29
C PHE A 45 9.71 -9.05 -8.55
N GLU A 46 8.96 -10.12 -8.87
CA GLU A 46 8.08 -10.15 -10.03
C GLU A 46 6.98 -9.08 -9.97
N ILE A 47 6.43 -8.81 -8.79
CA ILE A 47 5.44 -7.74 -8.59
C ILE A 47 6.08 -6.40 -8.94
N ILE A 48 7.22 -6.06 -8.32
CA ILE A 48 7.90 -4.78 -8.55
C ILE A 48 8.26 -4.64 -10.04
N ASP A 49 8.85 -5.67 -10.66
CA ASP A 49 9.22 -5.65 -12.07
C ASP A 49 8.01 -5.37 -12.97
N LYS A 50 6.89 -6.08 -12.77
CA LYS A 50 5.64 -5.83 -13.51
C LYS A 50 5.11 -4.42 -13.32
N LEU A 51 5.12 -3.91 -12.08
CA LEU A 51 4.65 -2.55 -11.79
C LEU A 51 5.52 -1.48 -12.46
N THR A 52 6.80 -1.73 -12.69
CA THR A 52 7.66 -0.79 -13.45
C THR A 52 7.40 -0.79 -14.95
N GLN A 53 6.80 -1.86 -15.48
CA GLN A 53 6.51 -2.02 -16.91
C GLN A 53 5.11 -1.51 -17.30
N CYS A 54 4.20 -1.36 -16.33
CA CYS A 54 2.82 -0.93 -16.54
C CYS A 54 2.61 0.51 -16.09
N THR A 55 1.89 1.31 -16.88
CA THR A 55 1.46 2.65 -16.48
C THR A 55 0.23 2.56 -15.60
N TYR A 56 0.08 3.53 -14.69
CA TYR A 56 -1.08 3.60 -13.82
C TYR A 56 -2.35 3.87 -14.61
N ASN A 57 -3.35 3.02 -14.38
CA ASN A 57 -4.70 3.28 -14.86
C ASN A 57 -5.35 4.43 -14.07
N LYS A 58 -6.57 4.79 -14.45
CA LYS A 58 -7.28 5.92 -13.83
C LYS A 58 -7.57 5.69 -12.34
N GLU A 59 -7.93 4.49 -11.95
CA GLU A 59 -8.24 4.13 -10.56
C GLU A 59 -6.97 4.13 -9.71
N GLU A 60 -5.91 3.49 -10.20
CA GLU A 60 -4.57 3.49 -9.58
C GLU A 60 -4.02 4.91 -9.40
N SER A 61 -4.19 5.76 -10.41
CA SER A 61 -3.76 7.16 -10.35
C SER A 61 -4.52 7.97 -9.29
N LEU A 62 -5.84 7.72 -9.13
CA LEU A 62 -6.66 8.37 -8.11
C LEU A 62 -6.27 7.89 -6.71
N ALA A 63 -6.09 6.59 -6.54
CA ALA A 63 -5.67 5.99 -5.27
C ALA A 63 -4.25 6.44 -4.88
N LEU A 64 -3.32 6.50 -5.83
CA LEU A 64 -1.97 7.02 -5.62
C LEU A 64 -2.01 8.50 -5.24
N LYS A 65 -2.81 9.32 -5.94
CA LYS A 65 -2.98 10.75 -5.61
C LYS A 65 -3.50 10.92 -4.19
N TRP A 66 -4.52 10.15 -3.80
CA TRP A 66 -5.05 10.16 -2.45
C TRP A 66 -3.95 9.81 -1.43
N ALA A 67 -3.26 8.67 -1.62
CA ALA A 67 -2.25 8.22 -0.67
C ALA A 67 -1.09 9.21 -0.53
N LEU A 68 -0.57 9.75 -1.64
CA LEU A 68 0.49 10.76 -1.59
C LEU A 68 0.01 12.03 -0.86
N SER A 69 -1.21 12.50 -1.12
CA SER A 69 -1.75 13.70 -0.44
C SER A 69 -1.93 13.54 1.07
N LYS A 70 -2.00 12.29 1.56
CA LYS A 70 -2.19 11.98 2.97
C LYS A 70 -0.90 11.57 3.68
N LEU A 71 -0.03 10.85 3.00
CA LEU A 71 1.19 10.29 3.57
C LEU A 71 2.40 11.21 3.36
N TRP A 72 2.37 12.07 2.35
CA TRP A 72 3.36 13.12 2.18
C TRP A 72 2.81 14.46 2.65
N THR A 73 3.65 15.22 3.33
CA THR A 73 3.31 16.56 3.82
C THR A 73 3.45 17.65 2.74
N ASP A 74 3.89 17.28 1.54
CA ASP A 74 4.21 18.18 0.44
C ASP A 74 3.13 18.16 -0.65
N GLU A 75 2.14 19.03 -0.52
CA GLU A 75 1.06 19.14 -1.51
C GLU A 75 1.56 19.68 -2.87
N GLU A 76 2.51 20.60 -2.88
CA GLU A 76 3.01 21.23 -4.12
C GLU A 76 3.83 20.23 -4.94
N GLY A 77 4.80 19.56 -4.32
CA GLY A 77 5.60 18.53 -4.98
C GLY A 77 4.73 17.36 -5.44
N THR A 78 3.81 16.89 -4.59
CA THR A 78 2.87 15.81 -4.99
C THR A 78 2.07 16.17 -6.23
N ASN A 79 1.54 17.39 -6.32
CA ASN A 79 0.78 17.83 -7.48
C ASN A 79 1.65 17.98 -8.74
N GLU A 80 2.93 18.32 -8.60
CA GLU A 80 3.87 18.34 -9.73
C GLU A 80 4.20 16.93 -10.21
N PHE A 81 4.52 16.01 -9.30
CA PHE A 81 4.78 14.61 -9.62
C PHE A 81 3.63 13.95 -10.38
N LEU A 82 2.40 14.19 -9.94
CA LEU A 82 1.19 13.63 -10.53
C LEU A 82 0.85 14.20 -11.93
N LYS A 83 1.53 15.26 -12.39
CA LYS A 83 1.40 15.76 -13.78
C LYS A 83 2.24 14.96 -14.77
N THR A 84 3.11 14.08 -14.30
CA THR A 84 3.95 13.24 -15.16
C THR A 84 3.07 12.36 -16.04
N CYS A 85 3.26 12.45 -17.36
CA CYS A 85 2.62 11.54 -18.31
C CYS A 85 3.18 10.12 -18.11
N ASP A 86 2.32 9.12 -18.25
CA ASP A 86 2.72 7.70 -18.19
C ASP A 86 3.39 7.30 -16.86
N LEU A 87 2.88 7.86 -15.76
CA LEU A 87 3.35 7.56 -14.41
C LEU A 87 3.24 6.05 -14.11
N ASN A 88 4.26 5.50 -13.45
CA ASN A 88 4.35 4.10 -13.06
C ASN A 88 5.21 3.95 -11.80
N GLN A 89 5.39 2.71 -11.34
CA GLN A 89 6.22 2.39 -10.18
C GLN A 89 7.67 2.84 -10.34
N GLY A 90 8.22 2.82 -11.56
CA GLY A 90 9.59 3.26 -11.83
C GLY A 90 9.85 4.71 -11.40
N HIS A 91 8.86 5.59 -11.60
CA HIS A 91 8.95 6.98 -11.14
C HIS A 91 8.92 7.10 -9.61
N LEU A 92 8.16 6.24 -8.92
CA LEU A 92 8.14 6.19 -7.46
C LEU A 92 9.46 5.65 -6.89
N LEU A 93 10.17 4.80 -7.66
CA LEU A 93 11.48 4.31 -7.24
C LEU A 93 12.48 5.45 -7.09
N ASP A 94 12.30 6.58 -7.76
CA ASP A 94 13.21 7.73 -7.69
C ASP A 94 13.29 8.41 -6.32
N PHE A 95 12.32 8.14 -5.46
CA PHE A 95 12.32 8.62 -4.09
C PHE A 95 13.12 7.75 -3.12
N PHE A 96 13.50 6.53 -3.49
CA PHE A 96 14.39 5.69 -2.68
C PHE A 96 15.86 6.07 -2.86
N THR A 97 16.68 5.83 -1.84
CA THR A 97 18.14 5.95 -2.01
C THR A 97 18.65 4.89 -3.00
N PRO A 98 19.78 5.12 -3.70
CA PRO A 98 20.33 4.14 -4.65
C PRO A 98 20.53 2.75 -4.05
N GLN A 99 21.05 2.68 -2.81
CA GLN A 99 21.25 1.41 -2.10
C GLN A 99 19.93 0.68 -1.85
N MET A 100 18.89 1.43 -1.48
CA MET A 100 17.56 0.88 -1.23
C MET A 100 16.88 0.39 -2.51
N LYS A 101 17.04 1.10 -3.64
CA LYS A 101 16.50 0.67 -4.93
C LYS A 101 17.05 -0.69 -5.36
N GLU A 102 18.36 -0.90 -5.22
CA GLU A 102 19.01 -2.16 -5.62
C GLU A 102 18.52 -3.36 -4.80
N SER A 103 18.22 -3.14 -3.52
CA SER A 103 17.77 -4.18 -2.60
C SER A 103 16.26 -4.19 -2.34
N LEU A 104 15.49 -3.37 -3.06
CA LEU A 104 14.08 -3.11 -2.74
C LEU A 104 13.24 -4.39 -2.63
N PRO A 105 13.34 -5.38 -3.55
CA PRO A 105 12.57 -6.61 -3.44
C PRO A 105 12.81 -7.35 -2.12
N ARG A 106 14.09 -7.48 -1.72
CA ARG A 106 14.48 -8.11 -0.47
C ARG A 106 13.98 -7.34 0.75
N ILE A 107 14.07 -6.01 0.70
CA ILE A 107 13.67 -5.13 1.79
C ILE A 107 12.17 -5.17 2.01
N VAL A 108 11.40 -5.05 0.92
CA VAL A 108 9.94 -5.15 0.92
C VAL A 108 9.52 -6.55 1.39
N ALA A 109 10.13 -7.61 0.86
CA ALA A 109 9.83 -8.98 1.30
C ALA A 109 10.08 -9.18 2.80
N THR A 110 11.20 -8.68 3.31
CA THR A 110 11.53 -8.74 4.74
C THR A 110 10.56 -7.93 5.59
N GLY A 111 10.22 -6.71 5.18
CA GLY A 111 9.28 -5.85 5.89
C GLY A 111 7.88 -6.47 5.94
N LEU A 112 7.41 -7.02 4.82
CA LEU A 112 6.14 -7.72 4.73
C LEU A 112 6.12 -8.98 5.59
N LEU A 113 7.17 -9.81 5.55
CA LEU A 113 7.29 -11.06 6.32
C LEU A 113 7.16 -10.83 7.84
N PHE A 114 7.64 -9.69 8.33
CA PHE A 114 7.60 -9.35 9.76
C PHE A 114 6.61 -8.24 10.10
N SER A 115 5.75 -7.85 9.17
CA SER A 115 4.76 -6.77 9.32
C SER A 115 3.83 -6.98 10.53
N GLY A 116 3.43 -8.22 10.81
CA GLY A 116 2.60 -8.55 11.98
C GLY A 116 3.33 -8.56 13.34
N ARG A 117 4.66 -8.41 13.37
CA ARG A 117 5.44 -8.43 14.63
C ARG A 117 5.55 -7.06 15.30
N TYR A 118 5.37 -5.98 14.55
CA TYR A 118 5.61 -4.63 15.02
C TYR A 118 4.30 -3.86 15.08
N ASP A 119 4.00 -3.28 16.25
CA ASP A 119 2.76 -2.53 16.49
C ASP A 119 2.68 -1.22 15.71
N ASP A 120 3.83 -0.73 15.23
CA ASP A 120 3.94 0.48 14.41
C ASP A 120 3.68 0.24 12.92
N THR A 121 3.47 -1.01 12.52
CA THR A 121 2.96 -1.33 11.18
C THR A 121 1.47 -1.04 11.15
N LYS A 122 1.08 -0.11 10.27
CA LYS A 122 -0.29 0.40 10.17
C LYS A 122 -0.92 0.01 8.86
N VAL A 123 -2.24 -0.17 8.89
CA VAL A 123 -3.05 -0.39 7.69
C VAL A 123 -4.06 0.73 7.62
N TYR A 124 -4.09 1.45 6.51
CA TYR A 124 -5.00 2.56 6.29
C TYR A 124 -5.96 2.24 5.16
N GLN A 125 -7.20 2.69 5.28
CA GLN A 125 -8.24 2.62 4.26
C GLN A 125 -8.64 4.01 3.80
N ASN A 126 -8.94 4.14 2.51
CA ASN A 126 -9.60 5.32 1.99
C ASN A 126 -11.11 5.24 2.29
N ILE A 127 -11.62 6.20 3.07
CA ILE A 127 -13.04 6.26 3.42
C ILE A 127 -13.93 6.49 2.18
N ASP A 128 -13.43 7.19 1.18
CA ASP A 128 -14.19 7.48 -0.05
C ASP A 128 -14.21 6.28 -1.01
N ASP A 129 -13.25 5.36 -0.88
CA ASP A 129 -13.15 4.13 -1.66
C ASP A 129 -12.50 3.01 -0.84
N PRO A 130 -13.31 2.18 -0.14
CA PRO A 130 -12.84 1.15 0.78
C PRO A 130 -11.93 0.08 0.13
N ASN A 131 -11.92 -0.02 -1.20
CA ASN A 131 -11.02 -0.92 -1.89
C ASN A 131 -9.57 -0.42 -1.85
N ASN A 132 -9.34 0.88 -1.65
CA ASN A 132 -8.00 1.48 -1.61
C ASN A 132 -7.42 1.40 -0.21
N ASN A 133 -6.36 0.60 -0.09
CA ASN A 133 -5.73 0.35 1.19
C ASN A 133 -4.22 0.56 1.12
N VAL A 134 -3.62 0.90 2.26
CA VAL A 134 -2.18 1.12 2.40
C VAL A 134 -1.66 0.30 3.57
N ILE A 135 -0.58 -0.46 3.36
CA ILE A 135 0.24 -0.98 4.45
C ILE A 135 1.44 -0.06 4.61
N ALA A 136 1.57 0.58 5.77
CA ALA A 136 2.72 1.39 6.14
C ALA A 136 3.65 0.56 7.03
N LEU A 137 4.79 0.16 6.45
CA LEU A 137 5.83 -0.63 7.12
C LEU A 137 6.90 0.29 7.69
N ASN A 138 7.13 0.23 9.00
CA ASN A 138 8.26 0.94 9.57
C ASN A 138 9.56 0.16 9.38
N MET A 139 10.53 0.78 8.69
CA MET A 139 11.80 0.12 8.37
C MET A 139 12.83 0.23 9.50
N MET A 140 12.55 1.02 10.55
CA MET A 140 13.45 1.23 11.69
C MET A 140 13.74 -0.05 12.49
N HIS A 141 12.84 -1.05 12.42
CA HIS A 141 13.01 -2.33 13.10
C HIS A 141 13.90 -3.32 12.34
N HIS A 142 14.28 -2.97 11.13
CA HIS A 142 15.12 -3.79 10.28
C HIS A 142 16.53 -3.17 10.18
N ASN A 143 17.55 -4.00 10.00
CA ASN A 143 18.94 -3.56 9.87
C ASN A 143 19.22 -2.97 8.48
N PHE A 144 18.42 -2.00 8.04
CA PHE A 144 18.61 -1.25 6.80
C PHE A 144 19.20 0.13 7.11
N GLU A 145 19.88 0.70 6.12
CA GLU A 145 20.41 2.07 6.25
C GLU A 145 19.24 3.06 6.21
N SER A 146 19.13 3.88 7.26
CA SER A 146 18.19 5.01 7.30
C SER A 146 18.93 6.29 6.88
N PRO A 147 18.30 7.18 6.10
CA PRO A 147 16.92 7.11 5.61
C PRO A 147 16.77 6.19 4.40
N ILE A 148 15.58 5.60 4.23
CA ILE A 148 15.32 4.71 3.08
C ILE A 148 15.07 5.48 1.78
N GLY A 149 14.75 6.76 1.89
CA GLY A 149 14.39 7.61 0.78
C GLY A 149 14.15 9.05 1.21
N LYS A 150 13.69 9.86 0.27
CA LYS A 150 13.29 11.24 0.50
C LYS A 150 12.07 11.57 -0.36
N THR A 151 11.15 12.36 0.18
CA THR A 151 10.05 12.95 -0.60
C THR A 151 10.56 14.07 -1.52
N MET A 152 9.69 14.64 -2.36
CA MET A 152 10.06 15.73 -3.26
C MET A 152 10.64 16.97 -2.56
N ASN A 153 10.10 17.36 -1.41
CA ASN A 153 10.66 18.47 -0.63
C ASN A 153 11.97 18.13 0.12
N GLY A 154 12.45 16.88 0.03
CA GLY A 154 13.66 16.42 0.70
C GLY A 154 13.45 15.88 2.13
N THR A 155 12.20 15.77 2.61
CA THR A 155 11.88 15.12 3.89
C THR A 155 12.35 13.68 3.87
N LEU A 156 13.09 13.27 4.90
CA LEU A 156 13.64 11.93 5.02
C LEU A 156 12.54 10.92 5.31
N CYS A 157 12.57 9.79 4.61
CA CYS A 157 11.61 8.70 4.77
C CYS A 157 12.22 7.55 5.57
N ASN A 158 11.44 6.99 6.50
CA ASN A 158 11.81 5.79 7.27
C ASN A 158 10.81 4.64 7.13
N GLN A 159 9.71 4.86 6.43
CA GLN A 159 8.66 3.86 6.26
C GLN A 159 8.40 3.60 4.77
N ILE A 160 7.94 2.39 4.44
CA ILE A 160 7.50 2.02 3.09
C ILE A 160 5.98 1.92 3.09
N ALA A 161 5.33 2.66 2.19
CA ALA A 161 3.93 2.46 1.86
C ALA A 161 3.79 1.42 0.74
N LEU A 162 2.91 0.44 0.94
CA LEU A 162 2.41 -0.44 -0.10
C LEU A 162 0.93 -0.18 -0.32
N LEU A 163 0.57 0.27 -1.51
CA LEU A 163 -0.82 0.47 -1.92
C LEU A 163 -1.34 -0.78 -2.59
N TYR A 164 -2.55 -1.17 -2.20
CA TYR A 164 -3.22 -2.31 -2.77
C TYR A 164 -4.73 -2.09 -2.88
N PHE A 165 -5.32 -2.75 -3.87
CA PHE A 165 -6.77 -2.91 -3.93
C PHE A 165 -7.16 -4.18 -3.17
N SER A 166 -8.14 -4.03 -2.27
CA SER A 166 -8.87 -5.16 -1.71
C SER A 166 -9.93 -5.62 -2.73
N PRO A 167 -10.16 -6.94 -2.89
CA PRO A 167 -11.22 -7.41 -3.75
C PRO A 167 -12.59 -6.97 -3.22
N PRO A 168 -13.57 -6.70 -4.10
CA PRO A 168 -14.93 -6.35 -3.69
C PRO A 168 -15.52 -7.47 -2.81
N GLU A 169 -16.36 -7.07 -1.84
CA GLU A 169 -16.87 -7.79 -0.63
C GLU A 169 -17.40 -9.24 -0.76
N ASP A 170 -17.31 -9.90 -1.91
CA ASP A 170 -17.76 -11.29 -2.10
C ASP A 170 -16.92 -12.31 -1.30
N HIS A 171 -15.75 -11.92 -0.77
CA HIS A 171 -14.95 -12.76 0.12
C HIS A 171 -15.44 -12.63 1.58
N ASN A 172 -16.32 -13.54 1.99
CA ASN A 172 -16.64 -13.72 3.42
C ASN A 172 -15.36 -14.13 4.19
N LEU A 173 -14.66 -13.15 4.78
CA LEU A 173 -13.46 -13.37 5.61
C LEU A 173 -13.69 -14.41 6.72
N ALA A 174 -14.94 -14.53 7.21
CA ALA A 174 -15.35 -15.54 8.18
C ALA A 174 -15.20 -17.01 7.69
N GLN A 175 -15.17 -17.25 6.37
CA GLN A 175 -14.99 -18.59 5.80
C GLN A 175 -13.52 -19.03 5.71
N LEU A 176 -12.57 -18.09 5.78
CA LEU A 176 -11.12 -18.36 5.78
C LEU A 176 -10.60 -18.92 7.11
N SER A 177 -11.45 -18.94 8.15
CA SER A 177 -11.11 -19.55 9.44
C SER A 177 -10.89 -21.07 9.29
N PRO A 178 -9.74 -21.63 9.69
CA PRO A 178 -9.44 -23.03 9.48
C PRO A 178 -10.43 -23.92 10.26
N ARG A 179 -11.37 -24.54 9.54
CA ARG A 179 -12.23 -25.60 10.10
C ARG A 179 -11.33 -26.75 10.55
N LYS A 180 -11.27 -26.98 11.87
CA LYS A 180 -10.60 -28.14 12.49
C LYS A 180 -11.27 -29.45 12.08
N GLU A 181 -11.11 -29.89 10.84
CA GLU A 181 -11.45 -31.26 10.42
C GLU A 181 -10.18 -32.09 10.20
N ARG A 182 -10.10 -33.22 10.90
CA ARG A 182 -9.03 -34.22 10.75
C ARG A 182 -9.16 -34.91 9.38
N ARG A 183 -8.52 -34.36 8.35
CA ARG A 183 -8.44 -34.98 7.01
C ARG A 183 -7.00 -35.25 6.55
N ASN A 184 -6.86 -36.24 5.68
CA ASN A 184 -5.62 -36.84 5.16
C ASN A 184 -4.58 -35.81 4.68
N GLN A 185 -3.30 -36.11 4.92
CA GLN A 185 -2.15 -35.21 4.70
C GLN A 185 -2.02 -34.68 3.27
N ALA A 186 -2.36 -35.46 2.23
CA ALA A 186 -2.35 -34.99 0.85
C ALA A 186 -3.47 -33.96 0.54
N ARG A 187 -4.65 -34.09 1.18
CA ARG A 187 -5.72 -33.08 1.10
C ARG A 187 -5.32 -31.80 1.82
N ARG A 188 -4.63 -31.91 2.96
CA ARG A 188 -4.09 -30.74 3.70
C ARG A 188 -3.11 -29.90 2.90
N ILE A 189 -2.24 -30.51 2.08
CA ILE A 189 -1.30 -29.76 1.23
C ILE A 189 -2.05 -29.00 0.13
N SER A 190 -3.07 -29.62 -0.48
CA SER A 190 -3.89 -28.97 -1.50
C SER A 190 -4.76 -27.84 -0.91
N GLU A 191 -5.28 -28.04 0.30
CA GLU A 191 -6.05 -27.04 1.05
C GLU A 191 -5.16 -25.86 1.52
N SER A 192 -3.93 -26.12 1.99
CA SER A 192 -2.95 -25.08 2.36
C SER A 192 -2.58 -24.20 1.16
N LEU A 193 -2.27 -24.82 0.02
CA LEU A 193 -1.92 -24.09 -1.19
C LEU A 193 -3.11 -23.31 -1.76
N ALA A 194 -4.33 -23.85 -1.67
CA ALA A 194 -5.53 -23.15 -2.08
C ALA A 194 -5.79 -21.93 -1.19
N LEU A 195 -5.65 -22.07 0.13
CA LEU A 195 -5.80 -20.98 1.09
C LEU A 195 -4.72 -19.91 0.91
N GLU A 196 -3.46 -20.29 0.67
CA GLU A 196 -2.39 -19.34 0.34
C GLU A 196 -2.70 -18.54 -0.93
N LYS A 197 -3.18 -19.21 -1.99
CA LYS A 197 -3.58 -18.54 -3.23
C LYS A 197 -4.77 -17.61 -3.04
N GLU A 198 -5.75 -18.03 -2.24
CA GLU A 198 -6.92 -17.23 -1.91
C GLU A 198 -6.51 -16.00 -1.09
N MET A 199 -5.63 -16.16 -0.09
CA MET A 199 -5.09 -15.04 0.67
C MET A 199 -4.31 -14.08 -0.23
N LEU A 200 -3.42 -14.57 -1.09
CA LEU A 200 -2.69 -13.71 -2.03
C LEU A 200 -3.60 -12.97 -3.02
N SER A 201 -4.84 -13.44 -3.25
CA SER A 201 -5.82 -12.71 -4.07
C SER A 201 -6.47 -11.53 -3.34
N LEU A 202 -6.29 -11.41 -2.02
CA LEU A 202 -6.84 -10.32 -1.20
C LEU A 202 -6.04 -9.02 -1.32
N ILE A 203 -4.78 -9.07 -1.77
CA ILE A 203 -3.91 -7.90 -1.89
C ILE A 203 -3.41 -7.80 -3.33
N ASN A 204 -4.02 -6.89 -4.09
CA ASN A 204 -3.50 -6.50 -5.41
C ASN A 204 -2.61 -5.26 -5.28
N VAL A 205 -1.31 -5.46 -5.03
CA VAL A 205 -0.34 -4.35 -4.89
C VAL A 205 -0.15 -3.65 -6.23
N PHE A 206 -0.29 -2.32 -6.26
CA PHE A 206 -0.05 -1.52 -7.45
C PHE A 206 0.99 -0.41 -7.27
N ALA A 207 1.29 0.02 -6.04
CA ALA A 207 2.35 1.01 -5.83
C ALA A 207 3.12 0.80 -4.52
N ILE A 208 4.41 1.14 -4.55
CA ILE A 208 5.33 1.07 -3.43
C ILE A 208 6.16 2.35 -3.41
N PHE A 209 6.19 3.07 -2.29
CA PHE A 209 6.97 4.31 -2.20
C PHE A 209 7.40 4.60 -0.77
N PRO A 210 8.47 5.40 -0.58
CA PRO A 210 8.92 5.75 0.75
C PRO A 210 8.06 6.88 1.32
N ILE A 211 7.74 6.81 2.61
CA ILE A 211 7.01 7.85 3.35
C ILE A 211 7.82 8.28 4.59
N PRO A 212 7.66 9.54 5.05
CA PRO A 212 8.36 10.10 6.21
C PRO A 212 8.40 9.18 7.44
#